data_AF-A0A968A7K3-F1
#
_entry.id   AF-A0A968A7K3-F1
#
_cell.length_a   1.000
_cell.length_b   1.000
_cell.length_c   1.000
_cell.angle_alpha   90.00
_cell.angle_beta   90.00
_cell.angle_gamma   90.00
#
_symmetry.space_group_name_H-M   'P 1'
#
loop_
_entity.id
_entity.type
_entity.pdbx_description
1 polymer ?
#
loop_
_entity_poly.entity_id
_entity_poly.type
_entity_poly.pdbx_seq_one_letter_code
_entity_poly.pdbx_strand_id
1 'polypeptide(L)' 'TFCATGQMGFIRNLTSGEIIQQVIYYAKQLAAVDQKVTNIVLMGMGEPFHNYDATLEAIDRLNDPKAMNLGAR' A
#
# COMPACT_ATOMS: atom_id res chain seq x y z
N THR A 1 12.28 16.49 -16.11
CA THR A 1 11.69 15.73 -14.98
C THR A 1 10.35 15.20 -15.39
N PHE A 2 10.08 13.89 -15.25
CA PHE A 2 8.88 13.21 -15.78
C PHE A 2 7.82 12.84 -14.72
N CYS A 3 8.18 12.83 -13.44
CA CYS A 3 7.29 12.46 -12.34
C CYS A 3 6.67 13.71 -11.71
N ALA A 4 5.35 13.86 -11.77
CA ALA A 4 4.62 14.96 -11.14
C ALA A 4 4.79 14.95 -9.61
N THR A 5 4.76 13.76 -8.99
CA THR A 5 5.00 13.60 -7.54
C THR A 5 6.37 14.12 -7.12
N GLY A 6 7.40 13.92 -7.94
CA GLY A 6 8.73 14.45 -7.67
C GLY A 6 8.80 15.99 -7.74
N GLN A 7 7.92 16.63 -8.52
CA GLN A 7 7.85 18.09 -8.63
C GLN A 7 7.09 18.74 -7.46
N MET A 8 6.13 18.03 -6.86
CA MET A 8 5.37 18.52 -5.70
C MET A 8 6.22 18.64 -4.42
N GLY A 9 7.39 18.00 -4.40
CA GLY A 9 8.27 17.95 -3.24
C GLY A 9 7.81 16.94 -2.19
N PHE A 10 8.67 16.72 -1.19
CA PHE A 10 8.40 15.80 -0.08
C PHE A 10 7.72 16.54 1.08
N ILE A 11 6.65 15.95 1.62
CA ILE A 11 5.92 16.48 2.78
C ILE A 11 6.23 15.64 4.02
N ARG A 12 5.83 14.36 4.00
CA ARG A 12 6.09 13.40 5.08
C ARG A 12 5.99 11.96 4.58
N ASN A 13 6.49 11.05 5.41
CA ASN A 13 6.24 9.62 5.25
C ASN A 13 4.84 9.23 5.76
N LEU A 14 4.28 8.18 5.16
CA LEU A 14 3.07 7.53 5.64
C LEU A 14 3.42 6.48 6.69
N THR A 15 2.54 6.31 7.68
CA THR A 15 2.62 5.19 8.62
C THR A 15 2.18 3.89 7.96
N SER A 16 2.57 2.74 8.53
CA SER A 16 2.12 1.43 8.05
C SER A 16 0.59 1.31 8.02
N GLY A 17 -0.09 1.89 9.02
CA GLY A 17 -1.55 1.95 9.08
C GLY A 17 -2.16 2.75 7.92
N GLU A 18 -1.58 3.89 7.54
CA GLU A 18 -2.05 4.70 6.41
C GLU A 18 -1.85 4.00 5.06
N ILE A 19 -0.80 3.18 4.93
CA ILE A 19 -0.57 2.34 3.74
C ILE A 19 -1.64 1.23 3.68
N ILE A 20 -1.83 0.49 4.78
CA ILE A 20 -2.80 -0.61 4.87
C ILE A 20 -4.24 -0.10 4.67
N GLN A 21 -4.57 1.10 5.19
CA GLN A 21 -5.90 1.67 5.06
C GLN A 21 -6.33 1.84 3.60
N GLN A 22 -5.41 2.17 2.70
CA GLN A 22 -5.70 2.26 1.26
C GLN A 22 -6.17 0.89 0.72
N VAL A 23 -5.50 -0.18 1.12
CA VAL A 23 -5.86 -1.55 0.72
C VAL A 23 -7.24 -1.93 1.26
N ILE A 24 -7.49 -1.69 2.56
CA ILE A 24 -8.76 -2.01 3.21
C ILE A 24 -9.92 -1.24 2.56
N TYR A 25 -9.69 0.04 2.22
CA TYR A 25 -10.68 0.87 1.56
C TYR A 25 -11.11 0.25 0.22
N TYR A 26 -10.17 -0.10 -0.65
CA TYR A 26 -10.51 -0.70 -1.95
C TYR A 26 -11.00 -2.15 -1.82
N ALA A 27 -10.51 -2.93 -0.85
CA ALA A 27 -11.05 -4.26 -0.58
C ALA A 27 -12.55 -4.22 -0.24
N LYS A 28 -12.99 -3.24 0.56
CA LYS A 28 -14.42 -3.03 0.85
C LYS A 28 -15.22 -2.64 -0.38
N GLN A 29 -14.68 -1.77 -1.25
CA GLN A 29 -15.34 -1.38 -2.49
C GLN A 29 -15.49 -2.56 -3.46
N LEU A 30 -14.45 -3.39 -3.60
CA LEU A 30 -14.47 -4.58 -4.45
C LEU A 30 -15.44 -5.64 -3.91
N ALA A 31 -15.51 -5.82 -2.59
CA ALA A 31 -16.45 -6.76 -1.98
C ALA A 31 -17.92 -6.42 -2.31
N ALA A 32 -18.26 -5.15 -2.49
CA ALA A 32 -19.60 -4.72 -2.90
C ALA A 32 -19.99 -5.17 -4.32
N VAL A 33 -19.03 -5.56 -5.14
CA VAL A 33 -19.21 -6.07 -6.51
C VAL A 33 -18.69 -7.50 -6.68
N ASP A 34 -18.61 -8.27 -5.58
CA ASP A 34 -18.15 -9.66 -5.53
C ASP A 34 -16.73 -9.87 -6.11
N GLN A 35 -15.85 -8.88 -5.90
CA GLN A 35 -14.44 -8.94 -6.26
C GLN A 35 -13.54 -8.83 -5.03
N LYS A 36 -12.27 -9.23 -5.20
CA LYS A 36 -11.26 -9.18 -4.13
C LYS A 36 -9.95 -8.58 -4.63
N VAL A 37 -9.18 -8.02 -3.71
CA VAL A 37 -7.80 -7.62 -3.99
C VAL A 37 -6.97 -8.87 -4.25
N THR A 38 -6.32 -8.94 -5.41
CA THR A 38 -5.45 -10.06 -5.78
C THR A 38 -3.97 -9.69 -5.76
N ASN A 39 -3.65 -8.43 -6.06
CA ASN A 39 -2.30 -7.93 -6.19
C ASN A 39 -2.23 -6.49 -5.69
N ILE A 40 -1.10 -6.14 -5.06
CA ILE A 40 -0.80 -4.79 -4.61
C ILE A 40 0.54 -4.40 -5.21
N VAL A 41 0.62 -3.20 -5.78
CA VAL A 41 1.86 -2.62 -6.30
C VAL A 41 2.13 -1.30 -5.59
N LEU A 42 3.35 -1.15 -5.04
CA LEU A 42 3.80 0.07 -4.38
C LEU A 42 4.35 1.07 -5.42
N MET A 43 3.47 1.53 -6.32
CA MET A 43 3.78 2.47 -7.42
C MET A 43 2.94 3.75 -7.35
N GLY A 44 2.45 4.08 -6.14
CA GLY A 44 1.70 5.31 -5.89
C GLY A 44 2.59 6.53 -5.74
N MET A 45 2.22 7.44 -4.83
CA MET A 45 3.02 8.62 -4.52
C MET A 45 4.08 8.31 -3.47
N GLY A 46 5.32 8.73 -3.71
CA GLY A 46 6.45 8.56 -2.80
C GLY A 46 7.45 7.51 -3.29
N GLU A 47 8.53 7.34 -2.53
CA GLU A 47 9.58 6.36 -2.79
C GLU A 47 9.57 5.32 -1.64
N PRO A 48 9.18 4.05 -1.88
CA PRO A 48 9.07 3.03 -0.84
C PRO A 48 10.35 2.85 0.00
N PHE A 49 11.53 2.95 -0.63
CA PHE A 49 12.79 2.79 0.10
C PHE A 49 13.16 3.97 1.00
N HIS A 50 12.57 5.15 0.79
CA HIS A 50 12.70 6.27 1.73
C HIS A 50 11.77 6.12 2.97
N ASN A 51 10.86 5.15 2.94
CA ASN A 51 9.95 4.83 4.03
C ASN A 51 9.98 3.32 4.34
N TYR A 52 11.18 2.76 4.40
CA TYR A 52 11.42 1.31 4.40
C TYR A 52 10.68 0.59 5.54
N ASP A 53 10.84 1.04 6.78
CA ASP A 53 10.30 0.35 7.96
C ASP A 53 8.76 0.28 7.92
N ALA A 54 8.10 1.41 7.66
CA ALA A 54 6.65 1.46 7.58
C ALA A 54 6.10 0.69 6.36
N THR A 55 6.85 0.69 5.25
CA THR A 55 6.49 -0.06 4.04
C THR A 55 6.57 -1.56 4.29
N LEU A 56 7.66 -2.05 4.88
CA LEU A 56 7.81 -3.47 5.21
C LEU A 56 6.80 -3.91 6.25
N GLU A 57 6.57 -3.13 7.32
CA GLU A 57 5.55 -3.45 8.31
C GLU A 57 4.15 -3.57 7.66
N ALA A 58 3.85 -2.73 6.67
CA ALA A 58 2.61 -2.83 5.91
C ALA A 58 2.55 -4.10 5.06
N ILE A 59 3.62 -4.44 4.35
CA ILE A 59 3.71 -5.66 3.53
C ILE A 59 3.56 -6.91 4.42
N ASP A 60 4.26 -6.97 5.55
CA ASP A 60 4.21 -8.11 6.48
C ASP A 60 2.79 -8.33 7.02
N ARG A 61 2.09 -7.25 7.40
CA ARG A 61 0.69 -7.34 7.84
C ARG A 61 -0.27 -7.74 6.72
N LEU A 62 -0.03 -7.31 5.49
CA LEU A 62 -0.84 -7.70 4.34
C LEU A 62 -0.61 -9.18 3.96
N ASN A 63 0.58 -9.68 4.20
CA ASN A 63 0.95 -11.08 3.96
C ASN A 63 0.53 -12.04 5.09
N ASP A 64 0.24 -11.52 6.29
CA ASP A 64 -0.14 -12.35 7.45
C ASP A 64 -1.35 -13.24 7.10
N PRO A 65 -1.26 -14.58 7.29
CA PRO A 65 -2.35 -15.52 7.05
C PRO A 65 -3.62 -15.23 7.87
N LYS A 66 -3.50 -14.53 9.00
CA LYS A 66 -4.62 -14.11 9.86
C LYS A 66 -5.22 -12.76 9.44
N ALA A 67 -4.62 -12.08 8.47
CA ALA A 67 -5.08 -10.80 7.93
C ALA A 67 -5.58 -10.98 6.49
N MET A 68 -4.93 -10.35 5.52
CA MET A 68 -5.35 -10.39 4.11
C MET A 68 -4.79 -11.60 3.36
N ASN A 69 -3.79 -12.30 3.93
CA ASN A 69 -3.16 -13.50 3.35
C ASN A 69 -2.77 -13.31 1.87
N LEU A 70 -2.23 -12.13 1.53
CA LEU A 70 -1.73 -11.86 0.19
C LEU A 70 -0.33 -12.47 0.06
N GLY A 71 -0.09 -13.24 -0.99
CA GLY A 71 1.21 -13.86 -1.19
C GLY A 71 2.25 -12.86 -1.68
N ALA A 72 3.43 -12.85 -1.07
CA ALA A 72 4.61 -12.19 -1.64
C ALA A 72 5.06 -12.96 -2.88
N ARG A 73 4.98 -12.32 -4.06
CA ARG A 73 5.35 -12.91 -5.36
C ARG A 73 6.06 -11.88 -6.21
#